data_AF-A0A942EI34-F1
#
_entry.id   AF-A0A942EI34-F1
#
_cell.length_a   1.000
_cell.length_b   1.000
_cell.length_c   1.000
_cell.angle_alpha   90.00
_cell.angle_beta   90.00
_cell.angle_gamma   90.00
#
_symmetry.space_group_name_H-M   'P 1'
#
loop_
_entity.id
_entity.type
_entity.pdbx_description
1 polymer ?
#
loop_
_entity_poly.entity_id
_entity_poly.type
_entity_poly.pdbx_seq_one_letter_code
_entity_poly.pdbx_strand_id
1 'polypeptide(L)'
;MEYQVSLPVFEGPFALLFHLIEKAEVDIYEISISEITAQYLAYLQNMEKVNLDLASEFLVMAATLLKLKSKKLLPVTVESDLDPEELNLTIDSREELVQRLLEYRHFKAVATELRSYEQAQKRVFVRSLCGGKIVLVNPAEEADAGAVTLPGLMEAFQRLLAKREQLPQEIAPDDFSVHDKVKQIMYLLRGKNEGVDFLALFPRGAGLAEIIATFFALLELVRIRKIRVWQSAPFSSLLVAHRQNPGGGKGVN
;
A
#
# COMPACT_ATOMS: atom_id res chain seq x y z
N MET A 1 -22.89 16.60 -29.40
CA MET A 1 -23.06 15.96 -28.09
C MET A 1 -21.87 15.04 -27.90
N GLU A 2 -20.85 15.51 -27.17
CA GLU A 2 -19.71 14.69 -26.78
C GLU A 2 -20.17 13.74 -25.69
N TYR A 3 -20.28 12.45 -26.02
CA TYR A 3 -20.47 11.41 -25.03
C TYR A 3 -19.12 11.13 -24.38
N GLN A 4 -18.92 11.67 -23.17
CA GLN A 4 -17.79 11.35 -22.33
C GLN A 4 -18.00 9.95 -21.75
N VAL A 5 -17.51 8.94 -22.45
CA VAL A 5 -17.53 7.55 -21.98
C VAL A 5 -16.44 7.40 -20.92
N SER A 6 -16.81 7.55 -19.64
CA SER A 6 -15.97 7.11 -18.53
C SER A 6 -15.90 5.59 -18.55
N LEU A 7 -14.76 5.04 -18.97
CA LEU A 7 -14.45 3.63 -18.80
C LEU A 7 -14.18 3.37 -17.31
N PRO A 8 -14.78 2.34 -16.69
CA PRO A 8 -14.35 1.89 -15.37
C PRO A 8 -12.88 1.46 -15.42
N VAL A 9 -12.05 2.04 -14.54
CA VAL A 9 -10.68 1.58 -14.30
C VAL A 9 -10.81 0.28 -13.50
N PHE A 10 -10.68 -0.85 -14.18
CA PHE A 10 -10.71 -2.16 -13.54
C PHE A 10 -9.38 -2.46 -12.87
N GLU A 11 -9.43 -2.96 -11.64
CA GLU A 11 -8.28 -3.50 -10.90
C GLU A 11 -7.95 -4.91 -11.42
N GLY A 12 -7.46 -4.99 -12.66
CA GLY A 12 -6.97 -6.22 -13.29
C GLY A 12 -8.00 -6.97 -14.17
N PRO A 13 -7.55 -8.05 -14.86
CA PRO A 13 -8.33 -8.73 -15.90
C PRO A 13 -9.55 -9.50 -15.36
N PHE A 14 -9.45 -10.08 -14.17
CA PHE A 14 -10.58 -10.80 -13.55
C PHE A 14 -11.72 -9.86 -13.17
N ALA A 15 -11.42 -8.63 -12.76
CA ALA A 15 -12.43 -7.62 -12.46
C ALA A 15 -13.25 -7.26 -13.71
N LEU A 16 -12.57 -7.11 -14.86
CA LEU A 16 -13.23 -6.89 -16.14
C LEU A 16 -14.07 -8.11 -16.57
N LEU A 17 -13.51 -9.32 -16.49
CA LEU A 17 -14.26 -10.54 -16.84
C LEU A 17 -15.51 -10.71 -15.98
N PHE A 18 -15.38 -10.53 -14.67
CA PHE A 18 -16.49 -10.59 -13.74
C PHE A 18 -17.56 -9.55 -14.08
N HIS A 19 -17.17 -8.32 -14.40
CA HIS A 19 -18.10 -7.27 -14.83
C HIS A 19 -18.84 -7.62 -16.13
N LEU A 20 -18.15 -8.19 -17.12
CA LEU A 20 -18.77 -8.61 -18.38
C LEU A 20 -19.79 -9.74 -18.15
N ILE A 21 -19.50 -10.67 -17.26
CA ILE A 21 -20.42 -11.76 -16.89
C ILE A 21 -21.64 -11.21 -16.17
N GLU A 22 -21.45 -10.32 -15.18
CA GLU A 22 -22.57 -9.66 -14.48
C GLU A 22 -23.45 -8.88 -15.46
N LYS A 23 -22.85 -8.15 -16.41
CA LYS A 23 -23.58 -7.36 -17.41
C LYS A 23 -24.36 -8.22 -18.40
N ALA A 24 -23.87 -9.42 -18.69
CA ALA A 24 -24.54 -10.36 -19.60
C ALA A 24 -25.68 -11.14 -18.90
N GLU A 25 -25.84 -11.01 -17.58
CA GLU A 25 -26.83 -11.74 -16.76
C GLU A 25 -26.74 -13.27 -16.93
N VAL A 26 -25.54 -13.79 -17.21
CA VAL A 26 -25.27 -15.22 -17.38
C VAL A 26 -24.72 -15.81 -16.09
N ASP A 27 -25.13 -17.05 -15.77
CA ASP A 27 -24.52 -17.78 -14.66
C ASP A 27 -23.03 -18.02 -14.93
N ILE A 28 -22.18 -17.79 -13.92
CA ILE A 28 -20.74 -18.01 -13.98
C ILE A 28 -20.42 -19.47 -14.37
N TYR A 29 -21.27 -20.44 -13.99
CA TYR A 29 -21.08 -21.83 -14.39
C TYR A 29 -21.39 -22.07 -15.88
N GLU A 30 -22.21 -21.24 -16.51
CA GLU A 30 -22.72 -21.43 -17.88
C GLU A 30 -22.00 -20.58 -18.94
N ILE A 31 -20.95 -19.85 -18.56
CA ILE A 31 -20.24 -18.91 -19.45
C ILE A 31 -19.81 -19.58 -20.76
N SER A 32 -20.24 -18.99 -21.88
CA SER A 32 -19.71 -19.29 -23.21
C SER A 32 -18.35 -18.62 -23.39
N ILE A 33 -17.26 -19.42 -23.38
CA ILE A 33 -15.89 -18.93 -23.66
C ILE A 33 -15.87 -18.11 -24.97
N SER A 34 -16.62 -18.52 -25.99
CA SER A 34 -16.61 -17.81 -27.27
C SER A 34 -17.15 -16.38 -27.19
N GLU A 35 -18.20 -16.18 -26.41
CA GLU A 35 -18.87 -14.88 -26.22
C GLU A 35 -18.07 -13.98 -25.29
N ILE A 36 -17.62 -14.51 -24.14
CA ILE A 36 -16.85 -13.71 -23.18
C ILE A 36 -15.52 -13.24 -23.77
N THR A 37 -14.83 -14.08 -24.55
CA THR A 37 -13.61 -13.69 -25.27
C THR A 37 -13.89 -12.56 -26.27
N ALA A 38 -15.00 -12.63 -27.01
CA ALA A 38 -15.36 -11.58 -27.96
C ALA A 38 -15.67 -10.24 -27.27
N GLN A 39 -16.41 -10.28 -26.16
CA GLN A 39 -16.71 -9.09 -25.35
C GLN A 39 -15.45 -8.49 -24.72
N TYR A 40 -14.57 -9.34 -24.19
CA TYR A 40 -13.31 -8.93 -23.58
C TYR A 40 -12.39 -8.22 -24.58
N LEU A 41 -12.20 -8.81 -25.78
CA LEU A 41 -11.40 -8.20 -26.84
C LEU A 41 -12.02 -6.90 -27.36
N ALA A 42 -13.35 -6.84 -27.51
CA ALA A 42 -14.04 -5.61 -27.90
C ALA A 42 -13.84 -4.49 -26.87
N TYR A 43 -13.85 -4.83 -25.57
CA TYR A 43 -13.57 -3.87 -24.52
C TYR A 43 -12.12 -3.36 -24.59
N LEU A 44 -11.15 -4.27 -24.75
CA LEU A 44 -9.74 -3.89 -24.89
C LEU A 44 -9.50 -2.98 -26.11
N GLN A 45 -10.08 -3.29 -27.27
CA GLN A 45 -9.94 -2.45 -28.48
C GLN A 45 -10.54 -1.05 -28.31
N ASN A 46 -11.57 -0.90 -27.48
CA ASN A 46 -12.15 0.40 -27.16
C ASN A 46 -11.28 1.17 -26.15
N MET A 47 -10.63 0.48 -25.20
CA MET A 47 -9.64 1.09 -24.29
C MET A 47 -8.36 1.52 -25.01
N GLU A 48 -7.89 0.71 -25.96
CA GLU A 48 -6.64 0.92 -26.71
C GLU A 48 -6.62 2.27 -27.45
N LYS A 49 -7.80 2.73 -27.90
CA LYS A 49 -7.98 4.03 -28.56
C LYS A 49 -7.90 5.23 -27.61
N VAL A 50 -7.97 5.01 -26.30
CA VAL A 50 -8.15 6.06 -25.28
C VAL A 50 -6.89 6.24 -24.42
N ASN A 51 -6.19 5.18 -24.04
CA ASN A 51 -4.84 5.24 -23.48
C ASN A 51 -4.30 3.82 -23.23
N LEU A 52 -3.05 3.57 -23.59
CA LEU A 52 -2.44 2.23 -23.59
C LEU A 52 -1.22 2.20 -22.66
N ASP A 53 -1.39 2.60 -21.40
CA ASP A 53 -0.60 2.00 -20.31
C ASP A 53 -1.25 0.65 -19.94
N LEU A 54 -1.50 -0.17 -20.97
CA LEU A 54 -2.32 -1.37 -20.88
C LEU A 54 -1.47 -2.42 -20.16
N ALA A 55 -1.84 -2.71 -18.92
CA ALA A 55 -1.11 -3.61 -18.05
C ALA A 55 -0.90 -4.96 -18.75
N SER A 56 0.32 -5.49 -18.71
CA SER A 56 0.71 -6.78 -19.34
C SER A 56 -0.25 -7.92 -18.98
N GLU A 57 -0.84 -7.87 -17.78
CA GLU A 57 -1.83 -8.82 -17.27
C GLU A 57 -3.09 -8.94 -18.15
N PHE A 58 -3.57 -7.85 -18.77
CA PHE A 58 -4.75 -7.89 -19.63
C PHE A 58 -4.47 -8.60 -20.96
N LEU A 59 -3.26 -8.43 -21.50
CA LEU A 59 -2.81 -9.09 -22.72
C LEU A 59 -2.59 -10.59 -22.49
N VAL A 60 -1.99 -10.94 -21.34
CA VAL A 60 -1.86 -12.35 -20.93
C VAL A 60 -3.24 -13.00 -20.88
N MET A 61 -4.22 -12.37 -20.22
CA MET A 61 -5.58 -12.91 -20.18
C MET A 61 -6.25 -12.99 -21.57
N ALA A 62 -6.04 -12.00 -22.44
CA ALA A 62 -6.55 -12.04 -23.81
C ALA A 62 -6.02 -13.26 -24.58
N ALA A 63 -4.72 -13.54 -24.47
CA ALA A 63 -4.08 -14.70 -25.07
C ALA A 63 -4.62 -16.01 -24.47
N THR A 64 -4.80 -16.08 -23.14
CA THR A 64 -5.39 -17.23 -22.45
C THR A 64 -6.81 -17.53 -22.96
N LEU A 65 -7.66 -16.50 -23.07
CA LEU A 65 -9.04 -16.64 -23.55
C LEU A 65 -9.11 -17.06 -25.03
N LEU A 66 -8.18 -16.60 -25.87
CA LEU A 66 -8.04 -17.04 -27.25
C LEU A 66 -7.58 -18.49 -27.36
N LYS A 67 -6.59 -18.90 -26.54
CA LYS A 67 -6.13 -20.31 -26.42
C LYS A 67 -7.30 -21.21 -26.04
N LEU A 68 -8.05 -20.85 -24.99
CA LEU A 68 -9.22 -21.60 -24.54
C LEU A 68 -10.32 -21.68 -25.61
N LYS A 69 -10.58 -20.58 -26.33
CA LYS A 69 -11.56 -20.56 -27.44
C LYS A 69 -11.12 -21.48 -28.59
N SER A 70 -9.84 -21.42 -28.98
CA SER A 70 -9.27 -22.23 -30.05
C SER A 70 -9.34 -23.73 -29.72
N LYS A 71 -8.90 -24.13 -28.52
CA LYS A 71 -8.95 -25.51 -28.03
C LYS A 71 -10.38 -26.07 -27.97
N LYS A 72 -11.37 -25.23 -27.68
CA LYS A 72 -12.79 -25.64 -27.66
C LYS A 72 -13.36 -25.86 -29.07
N LEU A 73 -12.88 -25.13 -30.08
CA LEU A 73 -13.41 -25.17 -31.44
C LEU A 73 -12.71 -26.17 -32.36
N LEU A 74 -11.46 -26.53 -32.05
CA LEU A 74 -10.66 -27.47 -32.85
C LEU A 74 -10.82 -28.92 -32.34
N PRO A 75 -10.97 -29.91 -33.24
CA PRO A 75 -10.84 -31.32 -32.86
C PRO A 75 -9.43 -31.57 -32.33
N VAL A 76 -9.34 -32.21 -31.16
CA VAL A 76 -8.11 -32.36 -30.37
C VAL A 76 -7.08 -33.17 -31.15
N THR A 77 -6.11 -32.49 -31.76
CA THR A 77 -4.78 -33.03 -32.04
C THR A 77 -3.77 -31.93 -31.80
N VAL A 78 -2.58 -32.34 -31.34
CA VAL A 78 -1.46 -31.52 -30.87
C VAL A 78 -1.62 -31.06 -29.42
N GLU A 79 -1.23 -31.96 -28.51
CA GLU A 79 -0.54 -31.52 -27.29
C GLU A 79 0.66 -30.69 -27.74
N SER A 80 0.56 -29.37 -27.58
CA SER A 80 1.72 -28.50 -27.75
C SER A 80 2.64 -28.73 -26.57
N ASP A 81 3.85 -29.22 -26.83
CA ASP A 81 4.97 -29.20 -25.90
C ASP A 81 5.26 -27.74 -25.49
N LEU A 82 4.52 -27.24 -24.49
CA LEU A 82 4.80 -25.96 -23.85
C LEU A 82 5.72 -26.21 -22.66
N ASP A 83 6.67 -25.30 -22.47
CA ASP A 83 7.66 -25.36 -21.40
C ASP A 83 6.96 -25.49 -20.03
N PRO A 84 7.41 -26.36 -19.11
CA PRO A 84 6.78 -26.54 -17.80
C PRO A 84 6.75 -25.28 -16.92
N GLU A 85 7.53 -24.24 -17.25
CA GLU A 85 7.45 -22.92 -16.60
C GLU A 85 6.27 -22.06 -17.12
N GLU A 86 5.82 -22.21 -18.37
CA GLU A 86 4.63 -21.54 -18.91
C GLU A 86 3.32 -22.12 -18.34
N LEU A 87 3.34 -23.41 -17.98
CA LEU A 87 2.16 -24.15 -17.49
C LEU A 87 1.61 -23.64 -16.15
N ASN A 88 2.42 -22.92 -15.36
CA ASN A 88 2.03 -22.48 -14.02
C ASN A 88 1.33 -21.10 -13.97
N LEU A 89 1.27 -20.36 -15.10
CA LEU A 89 0.67 -19.01 -15.16
C LEU A 89 -0.55 -18.91 -16.07
N THR A 90 -0.88 -19.95 -16.83
CA THR A 90 -1.99 -19.92 -17.79
C THR A 90 -3.14 -20.83 -17.37
N ILE A 91 -4.35 -20.27 -17.36
CA ILE A 91 -5.59 -21.01 -17.18
C ILE A 91 -5.77 -21.97 -18.36
N ASP A 92 -5.82 -23.27 -18.11
CA ASP A 92 -5.74 -24.29 -19.16
C ASP A 92 -7.07 -24.99 -19.46
N SER A 93 -8.09 -24.74 -18.64
CA SER A 93 -9.44 -25.28 -18.78
C SER A 93 -10.52 -24.24 -18.50
N ARG A 94 -11.75 -24.55 -18.92
CA ARG A 94 -12.92 -23.72 -18.58
C ARG A 94 -13.18 -23.75 -17.08
N GLU A 95 -13.04 -24.94 -16.50
CA GLU A 95 -13.32 -25.22 -15.09
C GLU A 95 -12.42 -24.37 -14.19
N GLU A 96 -11.13 -24.27 -14.55
CA GLU A 96 -10.17 -23.44 -13.83
C GLU A 96 -10.50 -21.93 -13.96
N LEU A 97 -10.92 -21.47 -15.14
CA LEU A 97 -11.38 -20.08 -15.31
C LEU A 97 -12.56 -19.77 -14.39
N VAL A 98 -13.55 -20.66 -14.36
CA VAL A 98 -14.74 -20.54 -13.50
C VAL A 98 -14.33 -20.53 -12.03
N GLN A 99 -13.42 -21.41 -11.61
CA GLN A 99 -12.93 -21.46 -10.24
C GLN A 99 -12.28 -20.13 -9.81
N ARG A 100 -11.40 -19.56 -10.64
CA ARG A 100 -10.75 -18.27 -10.36
C ARG A 100 -11.75 -17.12 -10.33
N LEU A 101 -12.77 -17.13 -11.18
CA LEU A 101 -13.85 -16.14 -11.15
C LEU A 101 -14.70 -16.23 -9.88
N LEU A 102 -14.97 -17.44 -9.39
CA LEU A 102 -15.67 -17.65 -8.12
C LEU A 102 -14.85 -17.18 -6.93
N GLU A 103 -13.54 -17.45 -6.95
CA GLU A 103 -12.60 -16.96 -5.94
C GLU A 103 -12.57 -15.42 -5.92
N TYR A 104 -12.45 -14.79 -7.09
CA TYR A 104 -12.53 -13.33 -7.22
C TYR A 104 -13.86 -12.79 -6.67
N ARG A 105 -15.00 -13.42 -7.00
CA ARG A 105 -16.32 -13.02 -6.47
C ARG A 105 -16.35 -13.07 -4.95
N HIS A 106 -15.77 -14.11 -4.36
CA HIS A 106 -15.71 -14.26 -2.91
C HIS A 106 -14.89 -13.13 -2.26
N PHE A 107 -13.68 -12.87 -2.76
CA PHE A 107 -12.84 -11.80 -2.23
C PHE A 107 -13.45 -10.40 -2.45
N LYS A 108 -14.13 -10.17 -3.59
CA LYS A 108 -14.87 -8.92 -3.84
C LYS A 108 -15.97 -8.71 -2.79
N ALA A 109 -16.70 -9.76 -2.42
CA ALA A 109 -17.73 -9.68 -1.37
C ALA A 109 -17.11 -9.38 0.00
N VAL A 110 -16.06 -10.10 0.40
CA VAL A 110 -15.34 -9.87 1.67
C VAL A 110 -14.75 -8.46 1.72
N ALA A 111 -14.13 -7.98 0.64
CA ALA A 111 -13.60 -6.62 0.56
C ALA A 111 -14.71 -5.56 0.74
N THR A 112 -15.91 -5.83 0.22
CA THR A 112 -17.07 -4.94 0.39
C THR A 112 -17.54 -4.91 1.85
N GLU A 113 -17.58 -6.06 2.53
CA GLU A 113 -17.86 -6.11 3.97
C GLU A 113 -16.81 -5.40 4.80
N LEU A 114 -15.52 -5.63 4.52
CA LEU A 114 -14.41 -4.94 5.19
C LEU A 114 -14.48 -3.43 5.01
N ARG A 115 -14.83 -2.96 3.80
CA ARG A 115 -15.07 -1.53 3.55
C ARG A 115 -16.23 -0.99 4.39
N SER A 116 -17.26 -1.78 4.66
CA SER A 116 -18.35 -1.39 5.56
C SER A 116 -17.89 -1.26 7.02
N TYR A 117 -17.06 -2.20 7.49
CA TYR A 117 -16.46 -2.12 8.83
C TYR A 117 -15.49 -0.94 8.96
N GLU A 118 -14.68 -0.68 7.93
CA GLU A 118 -13.80 0.49 7.86
C GLU A 118 -14.60 1.79 7.98
N GLN A 119 -15.71 1.91 7.25
CA GLN A 119 -16.60 3.07 7.33
C GLN A 119 -17.25 3.23 8.71
N ALA A 120 -17.64 2.13 9.36
CA ALA A 120 -18.15 2.16 10.72
C ALA A 120 -17.07 2.62 11.71
N GLN A 121 -15.84 2.08 11.58
CA GLN A 121 -14.71 2.45 12.42
C GLN A 121 -14.29 3.91 12.23
N LYS A 122 -14.38 4.47 11.02
CA LYS A 122 -14.13 5.90 10.74
C LYS A 122 -15.07 6.82 11.55
N ARG A 123 -16.22 6.33 12.02
CA ARG A 123 -17.16 7.08 12.87
C ARG A 123 -16.84 6.96 14.37
N VAL A 124 -15.90 6.10 14.76
CA VAL A 124 -15.48 5.90 16.15
C VAL A 124 -14.25 6.77 16.45
N PHE A 125 -14.45 7.82 17.23
CA PHE A 125 -13.36 8.68 17.70
C PHE A 125 -12.85 8.18 19.05
N VAL A 126 -11.65 7.60 19.06
CA VAL A 126 -10.99 7.21 20.31
C VAL A 126 -10.50 8.46 21.03
N ARG A 127 -10.89 8.64 22.29
CA ARG A 127 -10.39 9.71 23.14
C ARG A 127 -8.91 9.44 23.43
N SER A 128 -8.02 10.25 22.88
CA SER A 128 -6.60 10.20 23.25
C SER A 128 -6.50 10.49 24.74
N LEU A 129 -5.87 9.59 25.50
CA LEU A 129 -5.60 9.78 26.92
C LEU A 129 -4.58 10.92 27.08
N CYS A 130 -5.03 12.16 26.98
CA CYS A 130 -4.33 13.31 27.52
C CYS A 130 -4.47 13.26 29.04
N GLY A 131 -3.55 12.53 29.68
CA GLY A 131 -3.43 12.43 31.14
C GLY A 131 -2.13 11.72 31.46
N GLY A 132 -1.07 12.50 31.68
CA GLY A 132 0.29 12.03 31.84
C GLY A 132 0.43 10.89 32.84
N LYS A 133 0.96 9.76 32.38
CA LYS A 133 1.64 8.82 33.28
C LYS A 133 3.06 9.33 33.46
N ILE A 134 3.33 9.93 34.61
CA ILE A 134 4.71 10.13 35.08
C ILE A 134 5.25 8.73 35.34
N VAL A 135 6.05 8.21 34.40
CA VAL A 135 6.81 6.98 34.60
C VAL A 135 8.11 7.40 35.27
N LEU A 136 8.24 7.10 36.56
CA LEU A 136 9.51 7.15 37.27
C LEU A 136 10.44 6.12 36.63
N VAL A 137 11.39 6.59 35.82
CA VAL A 137 12.45 5.74 35.25
C VAL A 137 13.45 5.46 36.36
N ASN A 138 13.56 4.20 36.76
CA ASN A 138 14.60 3.74 37.68
C ASN A 138 15.93 3.69 36.89
N PRO A 139 17.00 4.39 37.29
CA PRO A 139 18.22 4.54 36.46
C PRO A 139 19.10 3.28 36.35
N ALA A 140 18.68 2.15 36.91
CA ALA A 140 19.57 1.00 37.16
C ALA A 140 19.37 -0.19 36.20
N GLU A 141 18.40 -0.14 35.29
CA GLU A 141 18.22 -1.21 34.30
C GLU A 141 18.51 -0.66 32.90
N GLU A 142 19.80 -0.63 32.56
CA GLU A 142 20.25 -0.71 31.16
C GLU A 142 19.89 -2.09 30.59
N ALA A 143 18.59 -2.39 30.53
CA ALA A 143 18.09 -3.50 29.75
C ALA A 143 18.01 -3.02 28.29
N ASP A 144 18.71 -3.75 27.43
CA ASP A 144 18.76 -3.63 25.98
C ASP A 144 17.33 -3.79 25.40
N ALA A 145 16.51 -2.76 25.52
CA ALA A 145 15.14 -2.73 25.06
C ALA A 145 15.14 -2.48 23.55
N GLY A 146 15.29 -3.60 22.81
CA GLY A 146 14.88 -3.82 21.42
C GLY A 146 15.01 -2.64 20.48
N ALA A 147 16.07 -2.62 19.68
CA ALA A 147 16.16 -1.76 18.51
C ALA A 147 14.85 -1.80 17.71
N VAL A 148 14.18 -0.64 17.59
CA VAL A 148 13.00 -0.48 16.74
C VAL A 148 13.31 -1.05 15.37
N THR A 149 12.58 -2.09 14.97
CA THR A 149 12.77 -2.75 13.69
C THR A 149 12.08 -1.94 12.59
N LEU A 150 12.62 -2.03 11.37
CA LEU A 150 12.08 -1.37 10.17
C LEU A 150 10.54 -1.54 9.99
N PRO A 151 9.92 -2.70 10.30
CA PRO A 151 8.47 -2.86 10.20
C PRO A 151 7.70 -1.93 11.15
N GLY A 152 8.17 -1.74 12.39
CA GLY A 152 7.52 -0.85 13.36
C GLY A 152 7.58 0.62 12.91
N LEU A 153 8.65 1.00 12.22
CA LEU A 153 8.78 2.33 11.65
C LEU A 153 7.88 2.52 10.40
N MET A 154 7.77 1.50 9.55
CA MET A 154 6.84 1.51 8.41
C MET A 154 5.39 1.64 8.87
N GLU A 155 5.01 0.96 9.94
CA GLU A 155 3.64 1.02 10.45
C GLU A 155 3.30 2.38 11.06
N ALA A 156 4.24 2.98 11.80
CA ALA A 156 4.09 4.35 12.29
C ALA A 156 3.91 5.36 11.14
N PHE A 157 4.60 5.15 10.02
CA PHE A 157 4.46 5.96 8.82
C PHE A 157 3.09 5.78 8.15
N GLN A 158 2.59 4.54 8.04
CA GLN A 158 1.25 4.26 7.49
C GLN A 158 0.14 4.94 8.29
N ARG A 159 0.25 4.96 9.63
CA ARG A 159 -0.71 5.66 10.51
C ARG A 159 -0.73 7.17 10.28
N LEU A 160 0.43 7.75 9.99
CA LEU A 160 0.55 9.18 9.68
C LEU A 160 -0.15 9.50 8.35
N LEU A 161 0.06 8.67 7.32
CA LEU A 161 -0.62 8.81 6.03
C LEU A 161 -2.14 8.68 6.14
N ALA A 162 -2.64 7.68 6.88
CA ALA A 162 -4.08 7.47 7.06
C ALA A 162 -4.77 8.66 7.76
N LYS A 163 -4.06 9.38 8.63
CA LYS A 163 -4.58 10.58 9.32
C LYS A 163 -4.69 11.80 8.39
N ARG A 164 -4.00 11.79 7.24
CA ARG A 164 -3.96 12.88 6.26
C ARG A 164 -5.15 12.88 5.30
N GLU A 165 -5.73 11.72 4.98
CA GLU A 165 -6.90 11.63 4.07
C GLU A 165 -8.14 12.42 4.56
N GLN A 166 -8.14 12.87 5.82
CA GLN A 166 -9.24 13.62 6.43
C GLN A 166 -9.12 15.15 6.31
N LEU A 167 -8.05 15.69 5.72
CA LEU A 167 -7.83 17.14 5.62
C LEU A 167 -7.77 17.58 4.14
N PRO A 168 -8.67 18.47 3.66
CA PRO A 168 -8.52 19.07 2.34
C PRO A 168 -7.32 20.01 2.35
N GLN A 169 -6.47 19.94 1.32
CA GLN A 169 -5.44 20.95 1.09
C GLN A 169 -5.13 21.14 -0.40
N GLU A 170 -5.01 22.41 -0.77
CA GLU A 170 -4.46 22.90 -2.03
C GLU A 170 -2.97 22.55 -2.11
N ILE A 171 -2.53 22.06 -3.28
CA ILE A 171 -1.17 21.59 -3.51
C ILE A 171 -0.36 22.74 -4.11
N ALA A 172 0.54 23.33 -3.32
CA ALA A 172 1.70 24.02 -3.85
C ALA A 172 2.89 23.02 -3.88
N PRO A 173 3.66 22.96 -4.98
CA PRO A 173 4.88 22.16 -5.02
C PRO A 173 5.99 22.91 -4.28
N ASP A 174 6.27 22.50 -3.05
CA ASP A 174 7.53 22.83 -2.38
C ASP A 174 8.49 21.64 -2.53
N ASP A 175 9.66 21.90 -3.12
CA ASP A 175 10.75 20.94 -3.25
C ASP A 175 11.47 20.80 -1.89
N PHE A 176 11.11 19.77 -1.12
CA PHE A 176 11.75 19.51 0.17
C PHE A 176 13.00 18.64 0.01
N SER A 177 14.18 19.23 0.24
CA SER A 177 15.44 18.49 0.29
C SER A 177 15.62 17.73 1.62
N VAL A 178 16.03 16.46 1.52
CA VAL A 178 16.37 15.61 2.68
C VAL A 178 17.45 16.27 3.55
N HIS A 179 18.44 16.93 2.93
CA HIS A 179 19.54 17.58 3.64
C HIS A 179 19.07 18.71 4.57
N ASP A 180 18.08 19.48 4.12
CA ASP A 180 17.53 20.59 4.92
C ASP A 180 16.66 20.06 6.07
N LYS A 181 15.93 18.96 5.83
CA LYS A 181 15.19 18.26 6.89
C LYS A 181 16.11 17.65 7.94
N VAL A 182 17.27 17.10 7.56
CA VAL A 182 18.29 16.61 8.52
C VAL A 182 18.74 17.73 9.46
N LYS A 183 19.02 18.93 8.92
CA LYS A 183 19.41 20.10 9.74
C LYS A 183 18.27 20.54 10.66
N GLN A 184 17.04 20.60 10.13
CA GLN A 184 15.85 21.00 10.88
C GLN A 184 15.60 20.05 12.07
N ILE A 185 15.65 18.73 11.85
CA ILE A 185 15.47 17.74 12.91
C ILE A 185 16.58 17.86 13.98
N MET A 186 17.85 18.00 13.57
CA MET A 186 18.96 18.18 14.50
C MET A 186 18.85 19.48 15.33
N TYR A 187 18.28 20.54 14.76
CA TYR A 187 17.99 21.78 15.48
C TYR A 187 16.86 21.59 16.50
N LEU A 188 15.79 20.89 16.14
CA LEU A 188 14.67 20.61 17.05
C LEU A 188 15.06 19.69 18.23
N LEU A 189 16.02 18.78 17.99
CA LEU A 189 16.58 17.90 19.01
C LEU A 189 17.66 18.56 19.87
N ARG A 190 18.17 19.75 19.49
CA ARG A 190 19.16 20.49 20.28
C ARG A 190 18.51 21.01 21.57
N GLY A 191 19.14 20.71 22.70
CA GLY A 191 18.67 21.18 24.03
C GLY A 191 17.52 20.35 24.63
N LYS A 192 17.00 19.35 23.92
CA LYS A 192 15.96 18.43 24.42
C LYS A 192 16.54 17.03 24.64
N ASN A 193 17.19 16.86 25.79
CA ASN A 193 17.81 15.58 26.17
C ASN A 193 16.78 14.48 26.45
N GLU A 194 15.56 14.84 26.85
CA GLU A 194 14.48 13.90 27.17
C GLU A 194 13.79 13.32 25.92
N GLY A 195 14.21 13.71 24.71
CA GLY A 195 13.62 13.27 23.45
C GLY A 195 12.37 14.06 23.06
N VAL A 196 11.97 13.89 21.81
CA VAL A 196 10.81 14.54 21.18
C VAL A 196 9.93 13.46 20.58
N ASP A 197 8.61 13.59 20.72
CA ASP A 197 7.68 12.68 20.05
C ASP A 197 7.91 12.73 18.53
N PHE A 198 8.00 11.55 17.91
CA PHE A 198 8.15 11.38 16.47
C PHE A 198 7.11 12.20 15.69
N LEU A 199 5.85 12.23 16.14
CA LEU A 199 4.80 12.99 15.46
C LEU A 199 5.02 14.51 15.55
N ALA A 200 5.74 14.99 16.57
CA ALA A 200 6.05 16.40 16.73
C ALA A 200 7.17 16.88 15.79
N LEU A 201 7.88 15.96 15.12
CA LEU A 201 8.89 16.29 14.11
C LEU A 201 8.30 16.64 12.74
N PHE A 202 7.00 16.38 12.55
CA PHE A 202 6.28 16.69 11.32
C PHE A 202 5.41 17.94 11.53
N PRO A 203 5.53 18.97 10.69
CA PRO A 203 4.68 20.16 10.77
C PRO A 203 3.20 19.83 10.59
N ARG A 204 2.33 20.53 11.33
CA ARG A 204 0.87 20.42 11.15
C ARG A 204 0.51 21.09 9.82
N GLY A 205 0.12 20.29 8.83
CA GLY A 205 -0.17 20.76 7.46
C GLY A 205 0.93 20.46 6.43
N ALA A 206 1.91 19.60 6.78
CA ALA A 206 2.96 19.18 5.87
C ALA A 206 2.41 18.41 4.65
N GLY A 207 2.93 18.74 3.46
CA GLY A 207 2.63 18.04 2.20
C GLY A 207 3.25 16.63 2.16
N LEU A 208 2.84 15.80 1.18
CA LEU A 208 3.38 14.43 1.02
C LEU A 208 4.90 14.45 0.85
N ALA A 209 5.39 15.34 -0.02
CA ALA A 209 6.81 15.50 -0.28
C ALA A 209 7.58 15.89 0.98
N GLU A 210 7.02 16.79 1.81
CA GLU A 210 7.64 17.21 3.07
C GLU A 210 7.73 16.06 4.07
N ILE A 211 6.65 15.28 4.20
CA ILE A 211 6.58 14.13 5.08
C ILE A 211 7.61 13.07 4.65
N ILE A 212 7.67 12.76 3.36
CA ILE A 212 8.63 11.81 2.78
C ILE A 212 10.07 12.28 3.02
N ALA A 213 10.37 13.55 2.72
CA ALA A 213 11.71 14.11 2.92
C ALA A 213 12.12 14.10 4.40
N THR A 214 11.21 14.42 5.31
CA THR A 214 11.45 14.41 6.77
C THR A 214 11.65 12.99 7.29
N PHE A 215 10.91 12.02 6.76
CA PHE A 215 11.07 10.62 7.10
C PHE A 215 12.40 10.06 6.60
N PHE A 216 12.81 10.37 5.36
CA PHE A 216 14.13 10.00 4.85
C PHE A 216 15.25 10.63 5.66
N ALA A 217 15.10 11.88 6.08
CA ALA A 217 16.06 12.54 6.95
C ALA A 217 16.19 11.84 8.32
N LEU A 218 15.07 11.36 8.89
CA LEU A 218 15.09 10.55 10.12
C LEU A 218 15.79 9.20 9.93
N LEU A 219 15.46 8.49 8.85
CA LEU A 219 16.11 7.22 8.51
C LEU A 219 17.62 7.41 8.32
N GLU A 220 18.02 8.48 7.64
CA GLU A 220 19.42 8.81 7.46
C GLU A 220 20.12 9.09 8.79
N LEU A 221 19.50 9.88 9.68
CA LEU A 221 20.01 10.19 11.02
C LEU A 221 20.15 8.94 11.92
N VAL A 222 19.21 7.99 11.82
CA VAL A 222 19.31 6.68 12.49
C VAL A 222 20.43 5.85 11.89
N ARG A 223 20.53 5.79 10.55
CA ARG A 223 21.58 5.05 9.82
C ARG A 223 22.98 5.53 10.21
N ILE A 224 23.19 6.85 10.32
CA ILE A 224 24.47 7.44 10.76
C ILE A 224 24.61 7.52 12.29
N ARG A 225 23.68 6.92 13.05
CA ARG A 225 23.71 6.77 14.51
C ARG A 225 23.73 8.10 15.29
N LYS A 226 23.25 9.22 14.72
CA LYS A 226 23.18 10.51 15.43
C LYS A 226 21.97 10.61 16.37
N ILE A 227 20.90 9.89 16.06
CA ILE A 227 19.68 9.87 16.88
C ILE A 227 19.33 8.43 17.30
N ARG A 228 18.57 8.30 18.37
CA ARG A 228 17.94 7.05 18.82
C ARG A 228 16.43 7.23 18.78
N VAL A 229 15.74 6.16 18.39
CA VAL A 229 14.28 6.08 18.42
C VAL A 229 13.90 4.99 19.40
N TRP A 230 12.97 5.28 20.30
CA TRP A 230 12.51 4.37 21.34
C TRP A 230 10.99 4.28 21.34
N GLN A 231 10.46 3.11 21.70
CA GLN A 231 9.03 2.85 21.80
C GLN A 231 8.77 2.09 23.11
N SER A 232 7.81 2.54 23.92
CA SER A 232 7.55 1.92 25.23
C SER A 232 6.80 0.59 25.13
N ALA A 233 5.92 0.45 24.14
CA ALA A 233 5.12 -0.73 23.87
C ALA A 233 4.83 -0.83 22.37
N PRO A 234 4.55 -2.03 21.83
CA PRO A 234 4.08 -2.17 20.45
C PRO A 234 2.92 -1.18 20.19
N PHE A 235 2.98 -0.49 19.06
CA PHE A 235 1.94 0.45 18.61
C PHE A 235 1.76 1.74 19.43
N SER A 236 2.63 2.02 20.41
CA SER A 236 2.63 3.27 21.19
C SER A 236 3.45 4.39 20.52
N SER A 237 3.42 5.62 21.08
CA SER A 237 4.18 6.76 20.56
C SER A 237 5.68 6.47 20.51
N LEU A 238 6.32 6.91 19.42
CA LEU A 238 7.77 6.81 19.22
C LEU A 238 8.45 8.07 19.76
N LEU A 239 9.51 7.90 20.52
CA LEU A 239 10.32 8.99 21.07
C LEU A 239 11.67 9.06 20.34
N VAL A 240 12.03 10.23 19.83
CA VAL A 240 13.27 10.49 19.10
C VAL A 240 14.19 11.36 19.95
N ALA A 241 15.38 10.87 20.27
CA ALA A 241 16.36 11.59 21.08
C ALA A 241 17.75 11.62 20.44
N HIS A 242 18.57 12.59 20.82
CA HIS A 242 19.96 12.62 20.40
C HIS A 242 20.73 11.45 21.02
N ARG A 243 21.60 10.79 20.26
CA ARG A 243 22.51 9.79 20.83
C ARG A 243 23.62 10.51 21.59
N GLN A 244 23.56 10.53 22.92
CA GLN A 244 24.69 11.02 23.72
C GLN A 244 25.85 10.02 23.62
N ASN A 245 27.06 10.55 23.42
CA ASN A 245 28.29 9.75 23.47
C ASN A 245 28.63 9.51 24.95
N PRO A 246 28.84 8.27 25.41
CA PRO A 246 29.23 7.98 26.80
C PRO A 246 30.71 8.30 27.09
N GLY A 247 31.22 9.42 26.57
CA GLY A 247 32.62 9.80 26.63
C GLY A 247 32.77 11.31 26.66
N GLY A 248 32.60 11.89 27.84
CA GLY A 248 32.68 13.33 28.04
C GLY A 248 32.58 13.76 29.50
N GLY A 249 33.03 12.93 30.44
CA GLY A 249 33.34 13.37 31.79
C GLY A 249 34.56 14.28 31.72
N LYS A 250 34.34 15.58 31.49
CA LYS A 250 35.35 16.59 31.81
C LYS A 250 35.41 16.71 33.32
N GLY A 251 36.59 16.43 33.88
CA GLY A 251 36.98 16.98 35.17
C GLY A 251 37.06 18.51 35.12
N VAL A 252 37.56 19.07 36.23
CA VAL A 252 37.61 20.49 36.65
C VAL A 252 36.37 20.83 37.49
N ASN A 253 36.43 21.09 38.80
CA ASN A 253 37.51 21.33 39.77
C ASN A 253 37.10 20.75 41.13
#